data_AF-A0AAV6AI33-F1
#
_entry.id   AF-A0AAV6AI33-F1
#
_cell.length_a   1.000
_cell.length_b   1.000
_cell.length_c   1.000
_cell.angle_alpha   90.00
_cell.angle_beta   90.00
_cell.angle_gamma   90.00
#
_symmetry.space_group_name_H-M   'P 1'
#
loop_
_entity.id
_entity.type
_entity.pdbx_description
1 polymer ?
#
loop_
_entity_poly.entity_id
_entity_poly.type
_entity_poly.pdbx_seq_one_letter_code
_entity_poly.pdbx_strand_id
1 'polypeptide(L)'
;GPRFVPVLVPPWNRAADAILARAGEIGFAAVSMHGGHGLGNRIDTHLDPIAWRGDRGYVGDRAFLAMLETALSHAGRAPGAGAIGLLTHHRDHDEAVWRVLDSFLAVTAAHPAARVLPITDLLAGAP
;
A
#
# COMPACT_ATOMS: atom_id res chain seq x y z
N GLY A 1 18.19 5.19 12.56
CA GLY A 1 17.65 5.84 13.78
C GLY A 1 16.41 5.10 14.25
N PRO A 2 15.80 5.46 15.40
CA PRO A 2 14.73 4.68 16.03
C PRO A 2 13.43 4.57 15.21
N ARG A 3 13.24 5.43 14.20
CA ARG A 3 12.10 5.39 13.27
C ARG A 3 12.35 4.53 12.01
N PHE A 4 13.53 3.93 11.90
CA PHE A 4 13.87 3.11 10.73
C PHE A 4 13.07 1.80 10.77
N VAL A 5 12.44 1.49 9.64
CA VAL A 5 11.75 0.22 9.41
C VAL A 5 12.46 -0.47 8.24
N PRO A 6 12.92 -1.73 8.38
CA PRO A 6 13.69 -2.43 7.35
C PRO A 6 12.80 -2.95 6.22
N VAL A 7 12.07 -2.05 5.55
CA VAL A 7 11.23 -2.35 4.39
C VAL A 7 11.81 -1.67 3.16
N LEU A 8 12.12 -2.46 2.13
CA LEU A 8 12.59 -1.92 0.86
C LEU A 8 11.40 -1.44 0.02
N VAL A 9 11.40 -0.16 -0.34
CA VAL A 9 10.47 0.43 -1.32
C VAL A 9 11.28 0.82 -2.55
N PRO A 10 11.29 0.02 -3.63
CA PRO A 10 12.05 0.34 -4.82
C PRO A 10 11.56 1.64 -5.48
N PRO A 11 12.48 2.46 -6.01
CA PRO A 11 12.10 3.65 -6.74
C PRO A 11 11.22 3.28 -7.94
N TRP A 12 10.21 4.12 -8.21
CA TRP A 12 9.27 3.93 -9.32
C TRP A 12 8.50 2.60 -9.29
N ASN A 13 8.40 1.97 -8.13
CA ASN A 13 7.76 0.67 -8.00
C ASN A 13 8.35 -0.38 -8.98
N ARG A 14 9.68 -0.39 -9.15
CA ARG A 14 10.35 -1.28 -10.10
C ARG A 14 11.64 -1.85 -9.54
N ALA A 15 11.73 -3.18 -9.56
CA ALA A 15 12.95 -3.95 -9.30
C ALA A 15 12.82 -5.32 -9.99
N ALA A 16 13.95 -5.98 -10.27
CA ALA A 16 13.92 -7.35 -10.76
C ALA A 16 13.55 -8.32 -9.63
N ASP A 17 12.79 -9.37 -9.93
CA ASP A 17 12.38 -10.37 -8.93
C ASP A 17 13.57 -11.00 -8.21
N ALA A 18 14.69 -11.23 -8.92
CA ALA A 18 15.93 -11.74 -8.34
C ALA A 18 16.54 -10.81 -7.28
N ILE A 19 16.30 -9.49 -7.39
CA ILE A 19 16.74 -8.52 -6.37
C ILE A 19 15.79 -8.54 -5.18
N LEU A 20 14.47 -8.52 -5.44
CA LEU A 20 13.45 -8.54 -4.38
C LEU A 20 13.55 -9.82 -3.52
N ALA A 21 13.79 -10.97 -4.16
CA ALA A 21 13.95 -12.26 -3.48
C ALA A 21 15.17 -12.30 -2.54
N ARG A 22 16.19 -11.46 -2.80
CA ARG A 22 17.44 -11.41 -2.04
C ARG A 22 17.54 -10.21 -1.09
N ALA A 23 16.49 -9.39 -0.99
CA ALA A 23 16.49 -8.20 -0.12
C ALA A 23 16.77 -8.54 1.35
N GLY A 24 16.35 -9.72 1.80
CA GLY A 24 16.64 -10.23 3.14
C GLY A 24 18.13 -10.44 3.44
N GLU A 25 18.94 -10.75 2.42
CA GLU A 25 20.38 -11.00 2.59
C GLU A 25 21.15 -9.73 3.02
N ILE A 26 20.59 -8.55 2.75
CA ILE A 26 21.17 -7.25 3.11
C ILE A 26 20.42 -6.55 4.25
N GLY A 27 19.56 -7.28 4.97
CA GLY A 27 18.91 -6.80 6.19
C GLY A 27 17.51 -6.18 6.02
N PHE A 28 16.87 -6.30 4.86
CA PHE A 28 15.45 -5.92 4.72
C PHE A 28 14.53 -7.06 5.19
N ALA A 29 13.58 -6.74 6.07
CA ALA A 29 12.60 -7.69 6.58
C ALA A 29 11.42 -7.93 5.60
N ALA A 30 11.12 -6.95 4.74
CA ALA A 30 10.11 -7.07 3.71
C ALA A 30 10.38 -6.13 2.53
N VAL A 31 9.64 -6.32 1.44
CA VAL A 31 9.56 -5.39 0.31
C VAL A 31 8.14 -4.81 0.22
N SER A 32 8.02 -3.60 -0.30
CA SER A 32 6.73 -2.96 -0.55
C SER A 32 6.72 -2.37 -1.95
N MET A 33 5.73 -2.80 -2.73
CA MET A 33 5.48 -2.40 -4.10
C MET A 33 3.97 -2.12 -4.26
N HIS A 34 3.56 -1.61 -5.42
CA HIS A 34 2.17 -1.44 -5.80
C HIS A 34 1.73 -2.56 -6.74
N GLY A 35 0.58 -3.18 -6.45
CA GLY A 35 -0.06 -4.20 -7.30
C GLY A 35 -0.06 -5.64 -6.75
N GLY A 36 0.58 -5.92 -5.61
CA GLY A 36 0.34 -7.15 -4.84
C GLY A 36 0.79 -8.47 -5.49
N HIS A 37 1.81 -8.46 -6.35
CA HIS A 37 2.32 -9.66 -7.02
C HIS A 37 3.82 -9.88 -6.78
N GLY A 38 4.24 -11.14 -6.69
CA GLY A 38 5.65 -11.54 -6.62
C GLY A 38 5.99 -12.44 -5.42
N LEU A 39 7.25 -12.85 -5.33
CA LEU A 39 7.78 -13.70 -4.27
C LEU A 39 8.33 -12.87 -3.09
N GLY A 40 8.47 -13.50 -1.92
CA GLY A 40 9.08 -12.93 -0.71
C GLY A 40 8.08 -12.45 0.34
N ASN A 41 8.59 -11.88 1.44
CA ASN A 41 7.77 -11.21 2.46
C ASN A 41 7.39 -9.80 1.97
N ARG A 42 6.10 -9.56 1.73
CA ARG A 42 5.62 -8.37 1.04
C ARG A 42 4.57 -7.62 1.85
N ILE A 43 4.69 -6.30 1.88
CA ILE A 43 3.71 -5.38 2.46
C ILE A 43 3.35 -4.37 1.38
N ASP A 44 2.57 -4.81 0.40
CA ASP A 44 2.29 -4.05 -0.81
C ASP A 44 1.12 -3.06 -0.65
N THR A 45 1.07 -2.09 -1.56
CA THR A 45 -0.03 -1.16 -1.75
C THR A 45 -0.94 -1.60 -2.88
N HIS A 46 -2.21 -1.20 -2.80
CA HIS A 46 -3.28 -1.63 -3.69
C HIS A 46 -4.10 -0.43 -4.18
N LEU A 47 -4.20 0.62 -3.37
CA LEU A 47 -4.91 1.85 -3.72
C LEU A 47 -3.89 2.92 -4.11
N ASP A 48 -4.04 3.51 -5.28
CA ASP A 48 -3.30 4.70 -5.70
C ASP A 48 -4.29 5.74 -6.23
N PRO A 49 -4.49 6.87 -5.53
CA PRO A 49 -5.47 7.88 -5.95
C PRO A 49 -4.98 8.73 -7.13
N ILE A 50 -3.73 8.61 -7.58
CA ILE A 50 -3.12 9.51 -8.57
C ILE A 50 -3.20 8.93 -9.98
N ALA A 51 -3.73 9.73 -10.91
CA ALA A 51 -3.75 9.44 -12.34
C ALA A 51 -2.39 9.72 -12.99
N TRP A 52 -1.38 8.90 -12.70
CA TRP A 52 0.00 9.09 -13.18
C TRP A 52 0.15 9.25 -14.70
N ARG A 53 -0.74 8.59 -15.46
CA ARG A 53 -0.81 8.67 -16.92
C ARG A 53 -1.82 9.76 -17.31
N GLY A 54 -1.54 11.00 -16.92
CA GLY A 54 -2.45 12.12 -17.11
C GLY A 54 -1.92 13.41 -16.49
N ASP A 55 -2.84 14.22 -15.96
CA ASP A 55 -2.56 15.46 -15.22
C ASP A 55 -2.02 15.21 -13.80
N ARG A 56 -1.92 13.94 -13.37
CA ARG A 56 -1.59 13.53 -12.00
C ARG A 56 -2.60 14.01 -10.96
N GLY A 57 -3.82 14.33 -11.38
CA GLY A 57 -4.94 14.55 -10.48
C GLY A 57 -5.52 13.25 -9.95
N TYR A 58 -6.69 13.36 -9.32
CA TYR A 58 -7.41 12.20 -8.80
C TYR A 58 -7.88 11.25 -9.92
N VAL A 59 -7.67 9.94 -9.74
CA VAL A 59 -8.13 8.87 -10.66
C VAL A 59 -9.65 8.82 -10.88
N GLY A 60 -10.42 9.47 -10.01
CA GLY A 60 -11.88 9.48 -10.04
C GLY A 60 -12.50 8.33 -9.24
N ASP A 61 -13.70 8.57 -8.71
CA ASP A 61 -14.38 7.66 -7.76
C ASP A 61 -14.57 6.26 -8.30
N ARG A 62 -14.95 6.12 -9.56
CA ARG A 62 -15.17 4.80 -10.17
C ARG A 62 -13.88 3.97 -10.17
N ALA A 63 -12.74 4.57 -10.52
CA ALA A 63 -11.47 3.86 -10.55
C ALA A 63 -10.98 3.54 -9.14
N PHE A 64 -11.08 4.52 -8.22
CA PHE A 64 -10.67 4.33 -6.83
C PHE A 64 -11.47 3.25 -6.10
N LEU A 65 -12.80 3.27 -6.27
CA LEU A 65 -13.68 2.25 -5.70
C LEU A 65 -13.46 0.87 -6.32
N ALA A 66 -13.20 0.77 -7.63
CA ALA A 66 -12.87 -0.52 -8.26
C ALA A 66 -11.57 -1.12 -7.72
N MET A 67 -10.55 -0.29 -7.44
CA MET A 67 -9.33 -0.73 -6.74
C MET A 67 -9.64 -1.22 -5.33
N LEU A 68 -10.50 -0.50 -4.59
CA LEU A 68 -10.90 -0.88 -3.24
C LEU A 68 -11.70 -2.19 -3.22
N GLU A 69 -12.69 -2.36 -4.09
CA GLU A 69 -13.45 -3.59 -4.24
C GLU A 69 -12.55 -4.77 -4.55
N THR A 70 -11.60 -4.58 -5.48
CA THR A 70 -10.60 -5.59 -5.81
C THR A 70 -9.77 -5.94 -4.57
N ALA A 71 -9.21 -4.95 -3.88
CA ALA A 71 -8.40 -5.17 -2.68
C ALA A 71 -9.18 -5.89 -1.56
N LEU A 72 -10.42 -5.48 -1.29
CA LEU A 72 -11.31 -6.11 -0.32
C LEU A 72 -11.66 -7.55 -0.71
N SER A 73 -11.86 -7.83 -2.01
CA SER A 73 -12.18 -9.19 -2.45
C SER A 73 -11.03 -10.16 -2.21
N HIS A 74 -9.78 -9.69 -2.21
CA HIS A 74 -8.58 -10.49 -1.92
C HIS A 74 -8.25 -10.53 -0.43
N ALA A 75 -8.63 -9.49 0.32
CA ALA A 75 -8.43 -9.42 1.77
C ALA A 75 -9.11 -10.61 2.47
N GLY A 76 -8.35 -11.32 3.31
CA GLY A 76 -8.87 -12.46 4.08
C GLY A 76 -8.92 -13.80 3.34
N ARG A 77 -8.44 -13.88 2.09
CA ARG A 77 -8.30 -15.16 1.35
C ARG A 77 -7.06 -15.97 1.72
N ALA A 78 -6.11 -15.42 2.47
CA ALA A 78 -4.96 -16.15 3.01
C ALA A 78 -4.48 -15.55 4.35
N PRO A 79 -3.90 -16.35 5.27
CA PRO A 79 -3.28 -15.86 6.50
C PRO A 79 -2.17 -14.84 6.17
N GLY A 80 -2.20 -13.66 6.81
CA GLY A 80 -1.26 -12.57 6.53
C GLY A 80 -1.58 -11.70 5.30
N ALA A 81 -2.52 -12.10 4.44
CA ALA A 81 -2.96 -11.37 3.24
C ALA A 81 -4.15 -10.41 3.53
N GLY A 82 -4.18 -9.81 4.72
CA GLY A 82 -5.34 -9.05 5.22
C GLY A 82 -5.23 -7.53 5.10
N ALA A 83 -4.04 -6.99 4.84
CA ALA A 83 -3.81 -5.54 4.85
C ALA A 83 -3.95 -4.92 3.46
N ILE A 84 -4.70 -3.83 3.36
CA ILE A 84 -4.84 -3.02 2.16
C ILE A 84 -3.92 -1.81 2.29
N GLY A 85 -2.79 -1.79 1.57
CA GLY A 85 -1.92 -0.61 1.52
C GLY A 85 -2.45 0.49 0.59
N LEU A 86 -2.24 1.75 1.00
CA LEU A 86 -2.55 2.97 0.26
C LEU A 86 -1.24 3.66 -0.14
N LEU A 87 -1.04 3.87 -1.44
CA LEU A 87 0.09 4.61 -1.99
C LEU A 87 -0.25 6.10 -2.07
N THR A 88 0.64 6.95 -1.59
CA THR A 88 0.47 8.42 -1.62
C THR A 88 1.77 9.08 -2.08
N HIS A 89 1.65 10.25 -2.70
CA HIS A 89 2.78 11.09 -3.11
C HIS A 89 2.41 12.54 -2.87
N HIS A 90 2.55 13.02 -1.63
CA HIS A 90 2.13 14.35 -1.19
C HIS A 90 2.55 15.51 -2.10
N ARG A 91 3.70 15.41 -2.78
CA ARG A 91 4.17 16.41 -3.76
C ARG A 91 3.28 16.50 -5.00
N ASP A 92 2.72 15.39 -5.43
CA ASP A 92 1.93 15.24 -6.65
C ASP A 92 0.41 15.21 -6.32
N HIS A 93 0.00 15.44 -5.07
CA HIS A 93 -1.43 15.54 -4.71
C HIS A 93 -2.01 16.89 -5.13
N ASP A 94 -3.12 16.86 -5.86
CA ASP A 94 -4.00 18.01 -6.05
C ASP A 94 -5.08 18.07 -4.94
N GLU A 95 -5.95 19.09 -5.00
CA GLU A 95 -7.03 19.26 -4.04
C GLU A 95 -8.03 18.08 -4.06
N ALA A 96 -8.27 17.46 -5.22
CA ALA A 96 -9.18 16.33 -5.34
C ALA A 96 -8.62 15.07 -4.67
N VAL A 97 -7.32 14.80 -4.84
CA VAL A 97 -6.60 13.72 -4.16
C VAL A 97 -6.62 13.94 -2.65
N TRP A 98 -6.37 15.16 -2.16
CA TRP A 98 -6.50 15.45 -0.73
C TRP A 98 -7.92 15.19 -0.22
N ARG A 99 -8.95 15.66 -0.92
CA ARG A 99 -10.35 15.50 -0.51
C ARG A 99 -10.80 14.04 -0.43
N VAL A 100 -10.41 13.20 -1.39
CA VAL A 100 -10.72 11.77 -1.32
C VAL A 100 -9.94 11.08 -0.22
N LEU A 101 -8.68 11.44 0.01
CA LEU A 101 -7.86 10.88 1.08
C LEU A 101 -8.45 11.21 2.46
N ASP A 102 -8.85 12.46 2.71
CA ASP A 102 -9.49 12.86 3.96
C ASP A 102 -10.78 12.07 4.18
N SER A 103 -11.62 11.96 3.15
CA SER A 103 -12.89 11.24 3.23
C SER A 103 -12.67 9.74 3.48
N PHE A 104 -11.75 9.13 2.75
CA PHE A 104 -11.41 7.70 2.87
C PHE A 104 -10.83 7.38 4.25
N LEU A 105 -9.88 8.19 4.72
CA LEU A 105 -9.26 8.02 6.04
C LEU A 105 -10.27 8.23 7.17
N ALA A 106 -11.18 9.21 7.06
CA ALA A 106 -12.23 9.42 8.05
C ALA A 106 -13.19 8.22 8.14
N VAL A 107 -13.64 7.69 6.99
CA VAL A 107 -14.52 6.51 6.94
C VAL A 107 -13.81 5.29 7.52
N THR A 108 -12.58 5.01 7.07
CA THR A 108 -11.83 3.82 7.51
C THR A 108 -11.45 3.88 8.99
N ALA A 109 -11.17 5.06 9.55
CA ALA A 109 -10.90 5.23 10.97
C ALA A 109 -12.14 5.03 11.86
N ALA A 110 -13.33 5.31 11.35
CA ALA A 110 -14.58 5.19 12.10
C ALA A 110 -15.31 3.84 11.89
N HIS A 111 -14.92 3.05 10.88
CA HIS A 111 -15.64 1.85 10.50
C HIS A 111 -15.22 0.64 11.34
N PRO A 112 -16.14 -0.10 12.00
CA PRO A 112 -15.79 -1.19 12.93
C PRO A 112 -15.09 -2.39 12.27
N ALA A 113 -15.23 -2.54 10.94
CA ALA A 113 -14.54 -3.58 10.17
C ALA A 113 -13.18 -3.15 9.61
N ALA A 114 -12.69 -1.95 9.96
CA ALA A 114 -11.40 -1.45 9.51
C ALA A 114 -10.55 -1.00 10.71
N ARG A 115 -9.23 -1.13 10.58
CA ARG A 115 -8.26 -0.59 11.54
C ARG A 115 -7.04 -0.10 10.79
N VAL A 116 -6.48 1.02 11.22
CA VAL A 116 -5.19 1.51 10.73
C VAL A 116 -4.09 0.80 11.51
N LEU A 117 -3.16 0.17 10.81
CA LEU A 117 -2.05 -0.57 11.40
C LEU A 117 -0.72 0.16 11.15
N PRO A 118 0.16 0.28 12.15
CA PRO A 118 1.54 0.63 11.89
C PRO A 118 2.23 -0.52 11.15
N ILE A 119 3.14 -0.19 10.24
CA ILE A 119 3.87 -1.20 9.46
C ILE A 119 4.67 -2.19 10.33
N THR A 120 5.03 -1.80 11.54
CA THR A 120 5.70 -2.66 12.53
C THR A 120 4.84 -3.84 12.96
N ASP A 121 3.52 -3.66 13.05
CA ASP A 121 2.60 -4.74 13.45
C ASP A 121 2.50 -5.78 12.33
N LEU A 122 2.49 -5.31 11.06
CA LEU A 122 2.52 -6.17 9.89
C LEU A 122 3.83 -6.96 9.79
N LEU A 123 4.96 -6.35 10.16
CA LEU A 123 6.26 -7.03 10.20
C LEU A 123 6.39 -8.05 11.33
N ALA A 124 5.76 -7.79 12.47
CA ALA A 124 5.75 -8.71 13.62
C ALA A 124 4.82 -9.92 13.41
N GLY A 125 4.04 -9.96 12.32
CA GLY A 125 3.01 -10.97 12.09
C GLY A 125 1.86 -10.85 13.09
N ALA A 126 1.59 -9.65 13.63
CA ALA A 126 0.53 -9.43 14.59
C ALA A 126 -0.85 -9.71 13.96
N PRO A 127 -1.79 -10.35 14.68
CA PRO A 127 -3.08 -10.80 14.17
C PRO A 127 -4.00 -9.65 13.73
#